data_AF-A0A7G9SHT6-F1
#
_entry.id   AF-A0A7G9SHT6-F1
#
_cell.length_a   1.000
_cell.length_b   1.000
_cell.length_c   1.000
_cell.angle_alpha   90.00
_cell.angle_beta   90.00
_cell.angle_gamma   90.00
#
_symmetry.space_group_name_H-M   'P 1'
#
loop_
_entity.id
_entity.type
_entity.pdbx_description
1 polymer ?
#
loop_
_entity_poly.entity_id
_entity_poly.type
_entity_poly.pdbx_seq_one_letter_code
_entity_poly.pdbx_strand_id
1 'polypeptide(L)' 'MIDGVSPQDAAEGLRDQAASCRRLAARARTDAGGVALRAVADQFDTDARRLNPMSERRDAPAPPTKDQPA' A
#
# COMPACT_ATOMS: atom_id res chain seq x y z
N MET A 1 -12.67 -25.03 9.04
CA MET A 1 -12.01 -24.47 7.85
C MET A 1 -11.34 -23.20 8.32
N ILE A 2 -10.02 -23.14 8.31
CA ILE A 2 -9.33 -21.87 8.61
C ILE A 2 -9.40 -21.12 7.28
N ASP A 3 -10.34 -20.17 7.18
CA ASP A 3 -10.37 -19.21 6.08
C ASP A 3 -9.05 -18.46 6.11
N GLY A 4 -8.13 -18.89 5.25
CA GLY A 4 -6.83 -18.28 5.09
C GLY A 4 -7.04 -16.86 4.62
N VAL A 5 -6.53 -15.90 5.38
CA VAL A 5 -6.52 -14.47 5.03
C VAL A 5 -6.11 -14.35 3.56
N SER A 6 -6.98 -13.77 2.73
CA SER A 6 -6.66 -13.64 1.32
C SER A 6 -5.47 -12.69 1.15
N PRO A 7 -4.65 -12.81 0.08
CA PRO A 7 -3.57 -11.86 -0.18
C PRO A 7 -4.03 -10.41 -0.24
N GLN A 8 -5.29 -10.18 -0.63
CA GLN A 8 -5.91 -8.86 -0.63
C GLN A 8 -6.15 -8.34 0.79
N ASP A 9 -6.77 -9.14 1.66
CA ASP A 9 -7.03 -8.76 3.05
C ASP A 9 -5.72 -8.55 3.82
N ALA A 10 -4.70 -9.37 3.55
CA ALA A 10 -3.37 -9.21 4.13
C ALA A 10 -2.71 -7.91 3.64
N ALA A 11 -2.80 -7.59 2.35
CA ALA A 11 -2.27 -6.34 1.81
C ALA A 11 -3.00 -5.11 2.38
N GLU A 12 -4.31 -5.18 2.59
CA GLU A 12 -5.10 -4.11 3.21
C GLU A 12 -4.70 -3.90 4.67
N GLY A 13 -4.55 -4.98 5.45
CA GLY A 13 -4.05 -4.92 6.82
C GLY A 13 -2.64 -4.32 6.94
N LEU A 14 -1.76 -4.53 5.95
CA LEU A 14 -0.45 -3.89 5.90
C LEU A 14 -0.56 -2.38 5.59
N ARG A 15 -1.44 -1.98 4.66
CA ARG A 15 -1.69 -0.54 4.36
C ARG A 15 -2.24 0.19 5.58
N ASP A 16 -3.11 -0.44 6.37
CA ASP A 16 -3.63 0.13 7.61
C ASP A 16 -2.52 0.36 8.64
N GLN A 17 -1.60 -0.60 8.78
CA GLN A 17 -0.44 -0.47 9.64
C GLN A 17 0.50 0.65 9.15
N ALA A 18 0.75 0.74 7.84
CA ALA A 18 1.53 1.83 7.25
C ALA A 18 0.91 3.20 7.58
N ALA A 19 -0.40 3.35 7.39
CA ALA A 19 -1.12 4.57 7.73
C ALA A 19 -1.02 4.91 9.23
N SER A 20 -1.09 3.91 10.11
CA SER A 20 -0.90 4.08 11.55
C SER A 20 0.51 4.59 11.88
N CYS A 21 1.55 3.96 11.32
CA CYS A 21 2.94 4.39 11.48
C CYS A 21 3.16 5.83 10.99
N ARG A 22 2.57 6.23 9.85
CA ARG A 22 2.63 7.63 9.36
C ARG A 22 1.98 8.61 10.34
N ARG A 23 0.83 8.26 10.93
CA ARG A 23 0.16 9.09 11.95
C ARG A 23 1.00 9.20 13.22
N LEU A 24 1.64 8.12 13.66
CA LEU A 24 2.55 8.14 14.80
C LEU A 24 3.81 8.97 14.50
N ALA A 25 4.37 8.86 13.30
CA ALA A 25 5.54 9.63 12.87
C ALA A 25 5.27 11.14 12.92
N ALA A 26 4.06 11.57 12.52
CA ALA A 26 3.65 12.98 12.60
C ALA A 26 3.53 13.50 14.04
N ARG A 27 3.43 12.60 15.03
CA ARG A 27 3.32 12.92 16.46
C ARG A 27 4.57 12.50 17.25
N ALA A 28 5.62 12.07 16.57
CA ALA A 28 6.86 11.63 17.20
C ALA A 28 7.52 12.82 17.91
N ARG A 29 8.00 12.58 19.14
CA ARG A 29 8.69 13.61 19.95
C ARG A 29 10.13 13.85 19.52
N THR A 30 10.69 12.96 18.70
CA THR A 30 12.06 13.04 18.21
C THR A 30 12.08 12.83 16.70
N ASP A 31 12.98 13.55 16.02
CA ASP A 31 13.16 13.42 14.57
C ASP A 31 13.55 11.99 14.19
N ALA A 32 14.46 11.38 14.96
CA ALA A 32 14.87 9.99 14.77
C ALA A 32 13.68 9.02 14.89
N GLY A 33 12.78 9.23 15.86
CA GLY A 33 11.58 8.42 16.01
C GLY A 33 10.60 8.60 14.84
N GLY A 34 10.44 9.83 14.36
CA GLY A 34 9.64 10.12 13.17
C GLY A 34 10.19 9.47 11.91
N VAL A 35 11.51 9.50 11.70
CA VAL A 35 12.20 8.84 10.57
C VAL A 35 12.03 7.33 10.64
N ALA A 36 12.23 6.72 11.81
CA ALA A 36 12.07 5.28 11.98
C ALA A 36 10.63 4.81 11.67
N LEU A 37 9.62 5.54 12.16
CA LEU A 37 8.22 5.21 11.89
C LEU A 37 7.84 5.37 10.42
N ARG A 38 8.40 6.36 9.71
CA ARG A 38 8.21 6.50 8.26
C ARG A 38 8.83 5.33 7.49
N ALA A 39 10.04 4.92 7.86
CA ALA A 39 10.70 3.78 7.24
C ALA A 39 9.90 2.47 7.43
N VAL A 40 9.32 2.25 8.61
CA VAL A 40 8.43 1.11 8.85
C VAL A 40 7.16 1.19 8.00
N ALA A 41 6.56 2.37 7.86
CA ALA A 41 5.40 2.54 6.99
C ALA A 41 5.70 2.21 5.53
N ASP A 42 6.85 2.67 5.02
CA ASP A 42 7.27 2.40 3.65
C ASP A 42 7.56 0.90 3.41
N GLN A 43 8.06 0.20 4.44
CA GLN A 43 8.23 -1.26 4.40
C GLN A 43 6.88 -1.97 4.31
N PHE A 44 5.89 -1.58 5.12
CA PHE A 44 4.54 -2.15 5.04
C PHE A 44 3.88 -1.90 3.69
N ASP A 45 4.01 -0.70 3.11
CA ASP A 45 3.51 -0.41 1.76
C ASP A 45 4.21 -1.27 0.70
N THR A 46 5.51 -1.52 0.85
CA THR A 46 6.27 -2.40 -0.04
C THR A 46 5.78 -3.84 0.04
N ASP A 47 5.53 -4.35 1.24
CA ASP A 47 5.05 -5.71 1.43
C ASP A 47 3.59 -5.86 0.99
N ALA A 48 2.76 -4.84 1.19
CA ALA A 48 1.39 -4.80 0.67
C ALA A 48 1.35 -4.88 -0.87
N ARG A 49 2.25 -4.16 -1.56
CA ARG A 49 2.40 -4.24 -3.02
C ARG A 49 2.86 -5.62 -3.49
N ARG A 50 3.77 -6.26 -2.75
CA ARG A 50 4.25 -7.61 -3.07
C ARG A 50 3.12 -8.65 -2.95
N LEU A 51 2.24 -8.49 -1.95
CA LEU A 51 1.10 -9.38 -1.74
C LEU A 51 -0.02 -9.17 -2.76
N ASN A 52 -0.28 -7.91 -3.15
CA ASN A 52 -1.32 -7.59 -4.12
C ASN A 52 -0.84 -6.57 -5.17
N PRO A 53 -0.07 -7.03 -6.18
CA PRO A 53 0.43 -6.18 -7.25
C PRO A 53 -0.64 -5.80 -8.28
N MET A 54 -1.78 -6.52 -8.30
CA MET A 54 -2.87 -6.27 -9.26
C MET A 54 -3.65 -4.99 -8.96
N SER A 55 -3.66 -4.52 -7.70
CA SER A 55 -4.30 -3.24 -7.35
C SER A 55 -3.66 -2.04 -8.06
N GLU A 56 -2.35 -2.08 -8.37
CA GLU A 56 -1.67 -0.97 -9.05
C GLU A 56 -1.94 -0.92 -10.56
N ARG A 57 -2.32 -2.05 -11.18
CA ARG A 57 -2.60 -2.10 -12.64
C ARG A 57 -4.00 -1.61 -13.00
N ARG A 58 -4.94 -1.57 -12.06
CA ARG A 58 -6.33 -1.16 -12.35
C ARG A 58 -6.47 0.34 -12.62
N ASP A 59 -5.50 1.14 -12.18
CA ASP A 59 -5.42 2.59 -12.46
C ASP A 59 -4.59 2.93 -13.71
N ALA A 60 -4.07 1.94 -14.45
CA ALA A 60 -3.47 2.21 -15.74
C ALA A 60 -4.59 2.62 -16.73
N PRO A 61 -4.51 3.81 -17.37
CA PRO A 61 -5.49 4.21 -18.37
C PRO A 61 -5.53 3.14 -19.46
N ALA A 62 -6.74 2.69 -19.79
CA ALA A 62 -6.95 1.71 -20.86
C ALA A 62 -6.19 2.18 -22.12
N PRO A 63 -5.49 1.28 -22.83
CA PRO A 63 -4.80 1.64 -24.07
C PRO A 63 -5.83 2.25 -25.04
N PRO A 64 -5.51 3.33 -25.76
CA PRO A 64 -6.45 3.94 -26.68
C PRO A 64 -6.87 2.91 -27.73
N THR A 65 -8.15 2.54 -27.71
CA THR A 65 -8.77 1.66 -28.69
C THR A 65 -8.61 2.31 -30.06
N LYS A 66 -7.97 1.62 -31.00
CA LYS A 66 -7.67 2.13 -32.35
C LYS A 66 -8.88 2.27 -33.28
N ASP A 67 -10.10 2.28 -32.74
CA ASP A 67 -11.36 2.29 -33.49
C ASP A 67 -12.20 3.55 -33.20
N GLN A 68 -11.64 4.73 -33.46
CA GLN A 68 -12.44 5.91 -33.73
C GLN A 68 -12.30 6.28 -35.21
N PRO A 69 -13.37 6.18 -36.02
CA PRO A 69 -13.34 6.68 -37.38
C PRO A 69 -13.27 8.22 -37.37
N ALA A 70 -12.61 8.75 -38.41
CA ALA A 70 -12.31 10.16 -38.65
C ALA A 70 -13.55 11.06 -38.77
#